data_AF-A0A1G0LP07-F1
#
_entry.id   AF-A0A1G0LP07-F1
#
_cell.length_a   1.000
_cell.length_b   1.000
_cell.length_c   1.000
_cell.angle_alpha   90.00
_cell.angle_beta   90.00
_cell.angle_gamma   90.00
#
_symmetry.space_group_name_H-M   'P 1'
#
loop_
_entity.id
_entity.type
_entity.pdbx_description
1 polymer ?
#
loop_
_entity_poly.entity_id
_entity_poly.type
_entity_poly.pdbx_seq_one_letter_code
_entity_poly.pdbx_strand_id
1 'polypeptide(L)'
;MDTVNLFDFEARARERLDPATFGFINGGAADEITLRDNVAAFGRYRLLPRVLMDVAAVDAGVRVLGQDVRFPVLLAPTAFQ
;
A
#
# COMPACT_ATOMS: atom_id res chain seq x y z
N MET A 1 15.82 -13.32 -3.80
CA MET A 1 15.94 -11.88 -3.50
C MET A 1 15.01 -11.60 -2.33
N ASP A 2 15.41 -10.81 -1.35
CA ASP A 2 14.50 -10.47 -0.25
C ASP A 2 13.49 -9.42 -0.74
N THR A 3 12.26 -9.47 -0.21
CA THR A 3 11.25 -8.42 -0.44
C THR A 3 11.62 -7.21 0.40
N VAL A 4 11.86 -6.06 -0.25
CA VAL A 4 12.31 -4.82 0.39
C VAL A 4 11.17 -3.80 0.45
N ASN A 5 10.26 -3.82 -0.52
CA ASN A 5 9.11 -2.93 -0.59
C ASN A 5 7.84 -3.68 -1.06
N LEU A 6 6.70 -3.00 -1.05
CA LEU A 6 5.42 -3.61 -1.42
C LEU A 6 5.33 -4.05 -2.90
N PHE A 7 6.01 -3.36 -3.81
CA PHE A 7 6.00 -3.71 -5.24
C PHE A 7 6.70 -5.05 -5.53
N ASP A 8 7.62 -5.47 -4.67
CA ASP A 8 8.31 -6.76 -4.81
C ASP A 8 7.36 -7.95 -4.65
N PHE A 9 6.26 -7.78 -3.91
CA PHE A 9 5.25 -8.82 -3.73
C PHE A 9 4.48 -9.11 -5.01
N GLU A 10 4.23 -8.10 -5.86
CA GLU A 10 3.55 -8.31 -7.15
C GLU A 10 4.37 -9.22 -8.07
N ALA A 11 5.68 -8.97 -8.18
CA ALA A 11 6.58 -9.80 -8.97
C ALA A 11 6.60 -11.25 -8.46
N ARG A 12 6.62 -11.44 -7.13
CA ARG A 12 6.57 -12.78 -6.52
C ARG A 12 5.22 -13.47 -6.66
N ALA A 13 4.12 -12.71 -6.62
CA ALA A 13 2.79 -13.23 -6.86
C ALA A 13 2.67 -13.72 -8.32
N ARG A 14 3.20 -12.97 -9.28
CA ARG A 14 3.23 -13.36 -10.71
C ARG A 14 3.97 -14.67 -10.96
N GLU A 15 5.02 -14.96 -10.19
CA GLU A 15 5.77 -16.23 -10.28
C GLU A 15 5.03 -17.43 -9.66
N ARG A 16 4.08 -17.19 -8.74
CA ARG A 16 3.47 -18.24 -7.90
C ARG A 16 2.00 -18.51 -8.21
N LEU A 17 1.28 -17.53 -8.70
CA LEU A 17 -0.14 -17.62 -9.01
C LEU A 17 -0.34 -18.06 -10.46
N ASP A 18 -1.42 -18.78 -10.72
CA ASP A 18 -1.84 -19.01 -12.09
C ASP A 18 -2.27 -17.68 -12.75
N PRO A 19 -2.21 -17.57 -14.09
CA PRO A 19 -2.46 -16.32 -14.79
C PRO A 19 -3.86 -15.72 -14.55
N ALA A 20 -4.88 -16.54 -14.37
CA ALA A 20 -6.24 -16.06 -14.18
C ALA A 20 -6.40 -15.45 -12.77
N THR A 21 -5.88 -16.12 -11.74
CA THR A 21 -5.88 -15.60 -10.37
C THR A 21 -5.04 -14.33 -10.26
N PHE A 22 -3.85 -14.31 -10.86
CA PHE A 22 -3.01 -13.11 -10.90
C PHE A 22 -3.72 -11.95 -11.59
N GLY A 23 -4.36 -12.19 -12.74
CA GLY A 23 -5.13 -11.18 -13.46
C GLY A 23 -6.32 -10.64 -12.68
N PHE A 24 -7.03 -11.49 -11.92
CA PHE A 24 -8.14 -11.06 -11.07
C PHE A 24 -7.67 -10.12 -9.95
N ILE A 25 -6.54 -10.42 -9.31
CA ILE A 25 -6.02 -9.65 -8.17
C ILE A 25 -5.35 -8.35 -8.64
N ASN A 26 -4.55 -8.41 -9.71
CA ASN A 26 -3.69 -7.30 -10.14
C ASN A 26 -4.36 -6.34 -11.13
N GLY A 27 -5.43 -6.77 -11.81
CA GLY A 27 -6.05 -6.02 -12.90
C GLY A 27 -6.88 -4.83 -12.45
N GLY A 28 -6.90 -3.79 -13.27
CA GLY A 28 -7.79 -2.64 -13.16
C GLY A 28 -8.92 -2.66 -14.20
N ALA A 29 -9.73 -1.61 -14.23
CA ALA A 29 -10.79 -1.45 -15.22
C ALA A 29 -10.23 -0.97 -16.57
N ALA A 30 -10.70 -1.57 -17.67
CA ALA A 30 -10.38 -1.19 -19.06
C ALA A 30 -8.88 -0.99 -19.27
N ASP A 31 -8.46 0.19 -19.73
CA ASP A 31 -7.05 0.50 -20.05
C ASP A 31 -6.18 0.81 -18.81
N GLU A 32 -6.74 0.63 -17.60
CA GLU A 32 -6.06 0.78 -16.30
C GLU A 32 -5.46 2.17 -16.05
N ILE A 33 -5.99 3.19 -16.72
CA ILE A 33 -5.53 4.59 -16.59
C ILE A 33 -5.63 5.03 -15.12
N THR A 34 -6.79 4.82 -14.50
CA THR A 34 -7.01 5.15 -13.09
C THR A 34 -6.10 4.37 -12.14
N LEU A 35 -5.80 3.10 -12.45
CA LEU A 35 -4.91 2.28 -11.63
C LEU A 35 -3.49 2.89 -11.59
N ARG A 36 -2.95 3.27 -12.75
CA ARG A 36 -1.66 3.95 -12.85
C ARG A 36 -1.69 5.35 -12.22
N ASP A 37 -2.78 6.08 -12.42
CA ASP A 37 -2.96 7.43 -11.86
C ASP A 37 -3.01 7.43 -10.34
N ASN A 38 -3.60 6.40 -9.71
CA ASN A 38 -3.64 6.27 -8.25
C ASN A 38 -2.24 6.27 -7.63
N VAL A 39 -1.28 5.57 -8.25
CA VAL A 39 0.12 5.55 -7.78
C VAL A 39 0.81 6.87 -8.12
N ALA A 40 0.66 7.36 -9.35
CA ALA A 40 1.28 8.60 -9.80
C ALA A 40 0.83 9.83 -8.99
N ALA A 41 -0.39 9.82 -8.46
CA ALA A 41 -0.95 10.92 -7.68
C ALA A 41 -0.13 11.23 -6.41
N PHE A 42 0.44 10.22 -5.74
CA PHE A 42 1.27 10.45 -4.55
C PHE A 42 2.56 11.22 -4.87
N GLY A 43 3.09 11.09 -6.10
CA GLY A 43 4.26 11.83 -6.56
C GLY A 43 4.04 13.34 -6.70
N ARG A 44 2.77 13.80 -6.68
CA ARG A 44 2.39 15.22 -6.73
C ARG A 44 2.65 15.95 -5.41
N TYR A 45 2.80 15.21 -4.31
CA TYR A 45 3.04 15.76 -2.98
C TYR A 45 4.48 15.48 -2.54
N ARG A 46 5.01 16.38 -1.71
CA ARG A 46 6.31 16.23 -1.06
C ARG A 46 6.12 16.40 0.44
N LEU A 47 6.81 15.57 1.22
CA LEU A 47 6.90 15.77 2.66
C LEU A 47 7.94 16.88 2.93
N LEU A 48 7.58 17.85 3.77
CA LEU A 48 8.50 18.88 4.23
C LEU A 48 9.18 18.38 5.51
N PRO A 49 10.49 18.07 5.50
CA PRO A 49 11.20 17.64 6.69
C PRO A 49 11.21 18.78 7.73
N ARG A 50 10.96 18.43 9.00
CA ARG A 50 11.10 19.35 10.13
C ARG A 50 12.39 19.00 10.88
N VAL A 51 13.33 19.93 10.91
CA VAL A 51 14.63 19.73 11.56
C VAL A 51 14.58 20.06 13.05
N LEU A 52 15.53 19.51 13.81
CA LEU A 52 15.65 19.72 15.26
C LEU A 52 14.41 19.25 16.06
N MET A 53 13.69 18.26 15.53
CA MET A 53 12.60 17.58 16.22
C MET A 53 13.14 16.35 16.94
N ASP A 54 12.82 16.20 18.23
CA ASP A 54 13.05 14.93 18.92
C ASP A 54 12.07 13.89 18.40
N VAL A 55 12.61 12.82 17.81
CA VAL A 55 11.87 11.69 17.25
C VAL A 55 12.40 10.36 17.80
N ALA A 56 13.04 10.38 18.98
CA ALA A 56 13.59 9.18 19.62
C ALA A 56 12.52 8.11 19.91
N ALA A 57 11.27 8.54 20.13
CA ALA A 57 10.11 7.67 20.20
C ALA A 57 8.95 8.28 19.40
N VAL A 58 8.44 7.53 18.42
CA VAL A 58 7.27 7.92 17.61
C VAL A 58 6.17 6.91 17.87
N ASP A 59 5.01 7.39 18.32
CA ASP A 59 3.80 6.60 18.41
C ASP A 59 2.96 6.82 17.14
N ALA A 60 2.63 5.72 16.47
CA ALA A 60 1.75 5.70 15.30
C ALA A 60 0.32 5.25 15.66
N GLY A 61 0.03 5.05 16.94
CA GLY A 61 -1.30 4.76 17.44
C GLY A 61 -2.29 5.86 17.09
N VAL A 62 -3.48 5.47 16.64
CA VAL A 62 -4.58 6.39 16.32
C VAL A 62 -5.91 5.80 16.79
N ARG A 63 -6.92 6.66 16.95
CA ARG A 63 -8.28 6.22 17.26
C ARG A 63 -9.17 6.32 16.02
N VAL A 64 -9.70 5.20 15.55
CA VAL A 64 -10.56 5.10 14.37
C VAL A 64 -11.96 4.71 14.82
N LEU A 65 -12.96 5.54 14.56
CA LEU A 65 -14.37 5.28 14.92
C LEU A 65 -14.56 4.89 16.40
N GLY A 66 -13.78 5.50 17.29
CA GLY A 66 -13.84 5.22 18.74
C GLY A 66 -13.01 4.02 19.20
N GLN A 67 -12.31 3.30 18.31
CA GLN A 67 -11.44 2.16 18.62
C GLN A 67 -9.95 2.55 18.52
N ASP A 68 -9.13 2.12 19.48
CA ASP A 68 -7.69 2.34 19.43
C ASP A 68 -7.03 1.31 18.51
N VAL A 69 -6.23 1.79 17.53
CA VAL A 69 -5.43 0.96 16.62
C VAL A 69 -3.97 1.37 16.71
N ARG A 70 -3.06 0.37 16.67
CA ARG A 70 -1.61 0.61 16.87
C ARG A 70 -0.91 1.29 15.69
N PHE A 71 -1.53 1.27 14.51
CA PHE A 71 -0.95 1.83 13.29
C PHE A 71 -2.08 2.25 12.32
N PRO A 72 -1.94 3.35 11.57
CA PRO A 72 -3.01 3.90 10.74
C PRO A 72 -3.07 3.24 9.35
N VAL A 73 -2.80 1.94 9.27
CA VAL A 73 -2.93 1.13 8.05
C VAL A 73 -3.77 -0.10 8.37
N LEU A 74 -4.83 -0.30 7.61
CA LEU A 74 -5.83 -1.34 7.82
C LEU A 74 -5.93 -2.22 6.56
N LEU A 75 -6.42 -3.44 6.75
CA LEU A 75 -6.73 -4.32 5.64
C LEU A 75 -7.99 -3.82 4.93
N ALA A 76 -7.87 -3.50 3.64
CA ALA A 76 -9.03 -3.19 2.82
C ALA A 76 -9.89 -4.46 2.63
N PRO A 77 -11.23 -4.34 2.61
CA PRO A 77 -12.08 -5.48 2.32
C PRO A 77 -11.82 -5.95 0.88
N THR A 78 -11.51 -7.23 0.73
CA THR A 78 -11.21 -7.88 -0.56
C THR A 78 -11.95 -9.20 -0.63
N ALA A 79 -12.30 -9.64 -1.84
CA ALA A 79 -12.93 -10.94 -2.07
C ALA A 79 -11.86 -11.99 -2.41
N PHE A 80 -12.12 -13.26 -2.07
CA PHE A 80 -11.31 -14.43 -2.44
C PHE A 80 -9.84 -14.37 -1.97
N GLN A 81 -9.61 -14.58 -0.66
CA GLN A 81 -8.28 -14.60 -0.01
C GLN A 81 -7.69 -16.00 0.17
#